data_AF-A0A917FV57-F1
#
_entry.id   AF-A0A917FV57-F1
#
_cell.length_a   1.000
_cell.length_b   1.000
_cell.length_c   1.000
_cell.angle_alpha   90.00
_cell.angle_beta   90.00
_cell.angle_gamma   90.00
#
_symmetry.space_group_name_H-M   'P 1'
#
loop_
_entity.id
_entity.type
_entity.pdbx_description
1 polymer ?
#
loop_
_entity_poly.entity_id
_entity_poly.type
_entity_poly.pdbx_seq_one_letter_code
_entity_poly.pdbx_strand_id
1 'polypeptide(L)'
;MTTKVKLTLLALSVPATVIVLGSLWQHLMDWDFTQPQATIIAGLIGGPFLLAAAAIAFQGQKETRQDERDKFEKQLKFERDNFDRQMKEQRRQSKEQLEMQANVADANNATLLRSEEKKHRRQVTFETVGKATESLIALRTAYVAIDKAVDLDEQTARDRKEWLELEGAFTENVDAAIAACEVARADLTAVAATLLILEYEDSYLALMQASEYVARQYQGGTARSATFANIHEFGILFTAAVDSLRGKYESA
;
A
#
# COMPACT_ATOMS: atom_id res chain seq x y z
N MET A 1 -31.54 6.27 67.46
CA MET A 1 -31.97 6.09 68.87
C MET A 1 -33.01 7.17 69.25
N THR A 2 -34.06 7.33 68.44
CA THR A 2 -35.04 8.45 68.51
C THR A 2 -36.49 8.00 68.29
N THR A 3 -36.72 6.69 68.18
CA THR A 3 -38.04 6.10 67.89
C THR A 3 -38.87 5.78 69.14
N LYS A 4 -38.24 5.68 70.33
CA LYS A 4 -38.95 5.31 71.57
C LYS A 4 -39.69 6.47 72.26
N VAL A 5 -39.38 7.73 71.94
CA VAL A 5 -40.03 8.91 72.56
C VAL A 5 -41.35 9.29 71.86
N LYS A 6 -41.53 8.91 70.58
CA LYS A 6 -42.75 9.24 69.82
C LYS A 6 -43.95 8.35 70.15
N LEU A 7 -43.74 7.13 70.64
CA LEU A 7 -44.83 6.19 70.93
C LEU A 7 -45.55 6.53 72.24
N THR A 8 -44.83 7.06 73.24
CA THR A 8 -45.38 7.44 74.55
C THR A 8 -46.20 8.74 74.50
N LEU A 9 -45.89 9.65 73.59
CA LEU A 9 -46.64 10.90 73.40
C LEU A 9 -47.96 10.68 72.62
N LEU A 10 -48.02 9.64 71.78
CA LEU A 10 -49.27 9.22 71.10
C LEU A 10 -50.22 8.46 72.04
N ALA A 11 -49.69 7.68 72.99
CA ALA A 11 -50.51 6.87 73.90
C ALA A 11 -51.24 7.70 74.99
N LEU A 12 -50.70 8.86 75.37
CA LEU A 12 -51.31 9.77 76.35
C LEU A 12 -52.24 10.82 75.73
N SER A 13 -52.14 11.09 74.42
CA SER A 13 -53.00 12.05 73.73
C SER A 13 -54.33 11.45 73.27
N VAL A 14 -54.41 10.13 73.07
CA VAL A 14 -55.65 9.44 72.65
C VAL A 14 -56.74 9.46 73.73
N PRO A 15 -56.47 9.19 75.03
CA PRO A 15 -57.52 9.28 76.05
C PRO A 15 -57.99 10.72 76.28
N ALA A 16 -57.06 11.69 76.25
CA ALA A 16 -57.38 13.10 76.45
C ALA A 16 -58.19 13.69 75.29
N THR A 17 -57.90 13.29 74.04
CA THR A 17 -58.70 13.70 72.88
C THR A 17 -60.07 13.06 72.88
N VAL A 18 -60.22 11.79 73.28
CA VAL A 18 -61.54 11.14 73.38
C VAL A 18 -62.43 11.76 74.47
N ILE A 19 -61.84 12.18 75.60
CA ILE A 19 -62.59 12.85 76.68
C ILE A 19 -63.02 14.26 76.26
N VAL A 20 -62.14 15.04 75.62
CA VAL A 20 -62.48 16.39 75.14
C VAL A 20 -63.48 16.32 73.98
N LEU A 21 -63.31 15.38 73.03
CA LEU A 21 -64.27 15.15 71.94
C LEU A 21 -65.62 14.66 72.46
N GLY A 22 -65.66 13.77 73.46
CA GLY A 22 -66.89 13.29 74.08
C GLY A 22 -67.64 14.40 74.84
N SER A 23 -66.93 15.24 75.60
CA SER A 23 -67.54 16.37 76.30
C SER A 23 -67.99 17.49 75.38
N LEU A 24 -67.28 17.73 74.26
CA LEU A 24 -67.75 18.65 73.22
C LEU A 24 -68.93 18.08 72.45
N TRP A 25 -68.97 16.77 72.18
CA TRP A 25 -70.08 16.13 71.48
C TRP A 25 -71.40 16.27 72.24
N GLN A 26 -71.34 16.11 73.57
CA GLN A 26 -72.50 16.23 74.43
C GLN A 26 -72.99 17.67 74.57
N HIS A 27 -72.11 18.67 74.42
CA HIS A 27 -72.48 20.08 74.37
C HIS A 27 -72.87 20.58 72.97
N LEU A 28 -72.48 19.88 71.90
CA LEU A 28 -72.82 20.20 70.51
C LEU A 28 -74.18 19.63 70.07
N MET A 29 -74.67 18.55 70.69
CA MET A 29 -75.99 17.97 70.37
C MET A 29 -77.18 18.80 70.87
N ASP A 30 -76.96 19.68 71.86
CA ASP A 30 -77.99 20.59 72.37
C ASP A 30 -78.03 21.94 71.61
N TRP A 31 -77.18 22.11 70.61
CA TRP A 31 -77.19 23.29 69.74
C TRP A 31 -77.94 23.00 68.44
N ASP A 32 -79.10 23.64 68.30
CA ASP A 32 -79.91 23.67 67.06
C ASP A 32 -79.17 24.50 65.99
N PHE A 33 -78.18 23.88 65.35
CA PHE A 33 -77.43 24.49 64.26
C PHE A 33 -78.23 24.40 62.95
N THR A 34 -78.95 25.48 62.68
CA THR A 34 -79.32 25.84 61.32
C THR A 34 -78.07 25.87 60.41
N GLN A 35 -78.26 25.39 59.18
CA GLN A 35 -77.29 24.77 58.28
C GLN A 35 -76.02 25.54 57.79
N PRO A 36 -75.77 26.85 58.02
CA PRO A 36 -74.53 27.48 57.54
C PRO A 36 -73.33 27.41 58.51
N GLN A 37 -73.57 27.36 59.83
CA GLN A 37 -72.52 27.60 60.84
C GLN A 37 -71.70 26.33 61.16
N ALA A 38 -72.34 25.16 61.13
CA ALA A 38 -71.67 23.87 61.30
C ALA A 38 -70.61 23.62 60.20
N THR A 39 -70.87 24.08 58.98
CA THR A 39 -69.96 23.94 57.82
C THR A 39 -68.71 24.80 57.97
N ILE A 40 -68.83 26.00 58.58
CA ILE A 40 -67.70 26.89 58.85
C ILE A 40 -66.80 26.31 59.94
N ILE A 41 -67.38 25.76 61.01
CA ILE A 41 -66.64 25.14 62.12
C ILE A 41 -65.97 23.83 61.66
N ALA A 42 -66.66 23.01 60.85
CA ALA A 42 -66.07 21.83 60.23
C ALA A 42 -64.93 22.18 59.26
N GLY A 43 -65.04 23.30 58.53
CA GLY A 43 -63.96 23.84 57.68
C GLY A 43 -62.78 24.41 58.47
N LEU A 44 -63.02 25.05 59.62
CA LEU A 44 -61.99 25.62 60.50
C LEU A 44 -61.18 24.56 61.25
N ILE A 45 -61.81 23.44 61.62
CA ILE A 45 -61.16 22.32 62.31
C ILE A 45 -60.53 21.35 61.30
N GLY A 46 -61.17 21.09 60.15
CA GLY A 46 -60.64 20.20 59.11
C GLY A 46 -59.57 20.82 58.21
N GLY A 47 -59.63 22.14 57.97
CA GLY A 47 -58.72 22.87 57.08
C GLY A 47 -57.23 22.78 57.46
N PRO A 48 -56.85 23.01 58.74
CA PRO A 48 -55.46 22.89 59.18
C PRO A 48 -54.90 21.46 59.07
N PHE A 49 -55.72 20.44 59.33
CA PHE A 49 -55.32 19.03 59.19
C PHE A 49 -55.13 18.61 57.74
N LEU A 50 -55.98 19.08 56.82
CA LEU A 50 -55.82 18.85 55.38
C LEU A 50 -54.61 19.59 54.81
N LEU A 51 -54.34 20.82 55.26
CA LEU A 51 -53.14 21.57 54.87
C LEU A 51 -51.86 20.95 55.43
N ALA A 52 -51.88 20.45 56.67
CA ALA A 52 -50.74 19.72 57.25
C ALA A 52 -50.51 18.38 56.55
N ALA A 53 -51.56 17.61 56.25
CA ALA A 53 -51.46 16.36 55.50
C ALA A 53 -50.98 16.61 54.06
N ALA A 54 -51.47 17.66 53.40
CA ALA A 54 -50.98 18.08 52.08
C ALA A 54 -49.52 18.54 52.15
N ALA A 55 -49.12 19.33 53.15
CA ALA A 55 -47.74 19.77 53.33
C ALA A 55 -46.78 18.59 53.57
N ILE A 56 -47.19 17.61 54.40
CA ILE A 56 -46.44 16.37 54.65
C ILE A 56 -46.36 15.51 53.38
N ALA A 57 -47.45 15.40 52.61
CA ALA A 57 -47.48 14.66 51.35
C ALA A 57 -46.64 15.35 50.25
N PHE A 58 -46.65 16.69 50.17
CA PHE A 58 -45.82 17.47 49.25
C PHE A 58 -44.33 17.44 49.65
N GLN A 59 -44.00 17.43 50.95
CA GLN A 59 -42.62 17.23 51.41
C GLN A 59 -42.13 15.80 51.10
N GLY A 60 -42.96 14.78 51.34
CA GLY A 60 -42.63 13.40 51.00
C GLY A 60 -42.43 13.19 49.50
N GLN A 61 -43.27 13.80 48.64
CA GLN A 61 -43.08 13.77 47.18
C GLN A 61 -41.87 14.58 46.71
N LYS A 62 -41.48 15.63 47.44
CA LYS A 62 -40.30 16.43 47.09
C LYS A 62 -39.01 15.68 47.41
N GLU A 63 -38.97 15.01 48.56
CA GLU A 63 -37.84 14.15 48.94
C GLU A 63 -37.72 12.94 48.01
N THR A 64 -38.82 12.25 47.67
CA THR A 64 -38.75 11.13 46.71
C THR A 64 -38.36 11.58 45.30
N ARG A 65 -38.82 12.75 44.84
CA ARG A 65 -38.39 13.32 43.54
C ARG A 65 -36.93 13.73 43.54
N GLN A 66 -36.38 14.19 44.66
CA GLN A 66 -34.95 14.49 44.76
C GLN A 66 -34.14 13.20 44.74
N ASP A 67 -34.55 12.18 45.49
CA ASP A 67 -33.91 10.87 45.49
C ASP A 67 -33.95 10.17 44.12
N GLU A 68 -35.07 10.29 43.40
CA GLU A 68 -35.20 9.78 42.03
C GLU A 68 -34.32 10.56 41.04
N ARG A 69 -34.25 11.89 41.16
CA ARG A 69 -33.34 12.72 40.36
C ARG A 69 -31.88 12.36 40.58
N ASP A 70 -31.46 12.16 41.83
CA ASP A 70 -30.10 11.77 42.16
C ASP A 70 -29.77 10.36 41.63
N LYS A 71 -30.75 9.44 41.63
CA LYS A 71 -30.60 8.10 41.03
C LYS A 71 -30.50 8.18 39.50
N PHE A 72 -31.34 8.98 38.85
CA PHE A 72 -31.28 9.21 37.40
C PHE A 72 -29.97 9.89 36.98
N GLU A 73 -29.50 10.87 37.74
CA GLU A 73 -28.22 11.54 37.47
C GLU A 73 -27.04 10.57 37.60
N LYS A 74 -27.05 9.70 38.62
CA LYS A 74 -26.06 8.62 38.75
C LYS A 74 -26.11 7.62 37.59
N GLN A 75 -27.31 7.26 37.12
CA GLN A 75 -27.47 6.38 35.95
C GLN A 75 -26.96 7.03 34.66
N LEU A 76 -27.32 8.29 34.40
CA LEU A 76 -26.84 9.05 33.25
C LEU A 76 -25.32 9.21 33.26
N LYS A 77 -24.73 9.46 34.44
CA LYS A 77 -23.28 9.53 34.57
C LYS A 77 -22.61 8.20 34.27
N PHE A 78 -23.17 7.09 34.76
CA PHE A 78 -22.67 5.75 34.47
C PHE A 78 -22.79 5.37 32.99
N GLU A 79 -23.93 5.69 32.35
CA GLU A 79 -24.12 5.47 30.91
C GLU A 79 -23.16 6.31 30.08
N ARG A 80 -22.97 7.58 30.44
CA ARG A 80 -22.02 8.48 29.76
C ARG A 80 -20.58 7.97 29.88
N ASP A 81 -20.16 7.56 31.06
CA ASP A 81 -18.82 6.99 31.29
C ASP A 81 -18.62 5.69 30.50
N ASN A 82 -19.65 4.84 30.40
CA ASN A 82 -19.62 3.64 29.56
C ASN A 82 -19.56 3.97 28.06
N PHE A 83 -20.33 4.95 27.61
CA PHE A 83 -20.33 5.38 26.21
C PHE A 83 -18.98 5.98 25.81
N ASP A 84 -18.39 6.81 26.68
CA ASP A 84 -17.05 7.38 26.46
C ASP A 84 -15.96 6.30 26.41
N ARG A 85 -16.08 5.24 27.23
CA ARG A 85 -15.18 4.07 27.15
C ARG A 85 -15.36 3.32 25.84
N GLN A 86 -16.59 3.03 25.42
CA GLN A 86 -16.88 2.35 24.16
C GLN A 86 -16.36 3.12 22.95
N MET A 87 -16.56 4.45 22.92
CA MET A 87 -16.06 5.30 21.84
C MET A 87 -14.53 5.34 21.80
N LYS A 88 -13.86 5.32 22.95
CA LYS A 88 -12.39 5.21 23.01
C LYS A 88 -11.90 3.86 22.49
N GLU A 89 -12.55 2.76 22.89
CA GLU A 89 -12.23 1.42 22.42
C GLU A 89 -12.41 1.30 20.91
N GLN A 90 -13.53 1.81 20.37
CA GLN A 90 -13.83 1.81 18.94
C GLN A 90 -12.82 2.64 18.14
N ARG A 91 -12.43 3.82 18.64
CA ARG A 91 -11.37 4.64 18.02
C ARG A 91 -10.03 3.92 18.01
N ARG A 92 -9.70 3.21 19.09
CA ARG A 92 -8.47 2.42 19.18
C ARG A 92 -8.49 1.29 18.16
N GLN A 93 -9.57 0.50 18.11
CA GLN A 93 -9.73 -0.59 17.14
C GLN A 93 -9.69 -0.08 15.69
N SER A 94 -10.35 1.04 15.40
CA SER A 94 -10.31 1.65 14.07
C SER A 94 -8.90 2.12 13.70
N LYS A 95 -8.16 2.71 14.63
CA LYS A 95 -6.76 3.10 14.40
C LYS A 95 -5.87 1.89 14.16
N GLU A 96 -6.00 0.85 14.98
CA GLU A 96 -5.27 -0.42 14.82
C GLU A 96 -5.59 -1.09 13.47
N GLN A 97 -6.84 -1.07 13.02
CA GLN A 97 -7.24 -1.58 11.70
C GLN A 97 -6.63 -0.77 10.56
N LEU A 98 -6.62 0.57 10.65
CA LEU A 98 -6.02 1.43 9.63
C LEU A 98 -4.50 1.23 9.54
N GLU A 99 -3.82 1.13 10.69
CA GLU A 99 -2.38 0.84 10.74
C GLU A 99 -2.06 -0.55 10.15
N MET A 100 -2.88 -1.56 10.48
CA MET A 100 -2.72 -2.90 9.90
C MET A 100 -2.94 -2.89 8.38
N GLN A 101 -3.96 -2.18 7.89
CA GLN A 101 -4.21 -2.03 6.45
C GLN A 101 -3.06 -1.30 5.74
N ALA A 102 -2.54 -0.22 6.33
CA ALA A 102 -1.40 0.51 5.79
C ALA A 102 -0.16 -0.39 5.69
N ASN A 103 0.17 -1.13 6.75
CA ASN A 103 1.31 -2.05 6.75
C ASN A 103 1.16 -3.18 5.71
N VAL A 104 -0.05 -3.72 5.55
CA VAL A 104 -0.33 -4.74 4.52
C VAL A 104 -0.22 -4.14 3.11
N ALA A 105 -0.73 -2.93 2.89
CA ALA A 105 -0.63 -2.23 1.63
C ALA A 105 0.84 -1.94 1.26
N ASP A 106 1.65 -1.47 2.21
CA ASP A 106 3.07 -1.19 2.00
C ASP A 106 3.86 -2.47 1.70
N ALA A 107 3.58 -3.56 2.43
CA ALA A 107 4.18 -4.86 2.14
C ALA A 107 3.80 -5.37 0.74
N ASN A 108 2.53 -5.27 0.36
CA ASN A 108 2.05 -5.66 -0.96
C ASN A 108 2.69 -4.81 -2.07
N ASN A 109 2.74 -3.49 -1.90
CA ASN A 109 3.38 -2.58 -2.84
C ASN A 109 4.87 -2.90 -3.02
N ALA A 110 5.59 -3.16 -1.92
CA ALA A 110 6.99 -3.56 -1.99
C ALA A 110 7.19 -4.89 -2.73
N THR A 111 6.30 -5.88 -2.55
CA THR A 111 6.36 -7.14 -3.32
C THR A 111 6.04 -6.94 -4.79
N LEU A 112 5.07 -6.08 -5.12
CA LEU A 112 4.72 -5.74 -6.50
C LEU A 112 5.87 -5.06 -7.21
N LEU A 113 6.47 -4.02 -6.61
CA LEU A 113 7.63 -3.32 -7.16
C LEU A 113 8.78 -4.27 -7.44
N ARG A 114 9.14 -5.14 -6.49
CA ARG A 114 10.17 -6.17 -6.71
C ARG A 114 9.82 -7.13 -7.85
N SER A 115 8.54 -7.45 -8.03
CA SER A 115 8.10 -8.32 -9.12
C SER A 115 8.17 -7.61 -10.48
N GLU A 116 7.86 -6.31 -10.52
CA GLU A 116 7.95 -5.48 -11.71
C GLU A 116 9.39 -5.21 -12.11
N GLU A 117 10.27 -4.91 -11.15
CA GLU A 117 11.72 -4.78 -11.37
C GLU A 117 12.31 -6.04 -12.00
N LYS A 118 11.95 -7.23 -11.48
CA LYS A 118 12.39 -8.51 -12.06
C LYS A 118 11.87 -8.72 -13.47
N LYS A 119 10.59 -8.41 -13.74
CA LYS A 119 10.03 -8.50 -15.09
C LYS A 119 10.74 -7.55 -16.05
N HIS A 120 10.98 -6.32 -15.62
CA HIS A 120 11.68 -5.32 -16.42
C HIS A 120 13.12 -5.75 -16.71
N ARG A 121 13.86 -6.25 -15.71
CA ARG A 121 15.22 -6.79 -15.91
C ARG A 121 15.25 -7.94 -16.93
N ARG A 122 14.30 -8.86 -16.86
CA ARG A 122 14.16 -9.96 -17.84
C ARG A 122 13.88 -9.46 -19.24
N GLN A 123 12.97 -8.49 -19.38
CA GLN A 123 12.66 -7.90 -20.66
C GLN A 123 13.89 -7.22 -21.27
N VAL A 124 14.58 -6.36 -20.49
CA VAL A 124 15.81 -5.69 -20.93
C VAL A 124 16.88 -6.71 -21.31
N THR A 125 17.04 -7.78 -20.53
CA THR A 125 17.99 -8.86 -20.83
C THR A 125 17.65 -9.55 -22.16
N PHE A 126 16.38 -9.93 -22.35
CA PHE A 126 15.93 -10.60 -23.56
C PHE A 126 16.14 -9.74 -24.81
N GLU A 127 15.76 -8.46 -24.74
CA GLU A 127 15.96 -7.51 -25.83
C GLU A 127 17.45 -7.30 -26.14
N THR A 128 18.28 -7.20 -25.10
CA THR A 128 19.73 -7.02 -25.26
C THR A 128 20.39 -8.26 -25.89
N VAL A 129 20.01 -9.46 -25.47
CA VAL A 129 20.50 -10.72 -26.06
C VAL A 129 20.05 -10.87 -27.52
N GLY A 130 18.82 -10.47 -27.83
CA GLY A 130 18.32 -10.42 -29.21
C GLY A 130 19.17 -9.51 -30.09
N LYS A 131 19.38 -8.26 -29.65
CA LYS A 131 20.25 -7.29 -30.33
C LYS A 131 21.68 -7.79 -30.46
N ALA A 132 22.22 -8.46 -29.44
CA ALA A 132 23.59 -8.99 -29.48
C ALA A 132 23.73 -10.05 -30.58
N THR A 133 22.72 -10.91 -30.71
CA THR A 133 22.66 -11.95 -31.74
C THR A 133 22.57 -11.33 -33.13
N GLU A 134 21.72 -10.32 -33.31
CA GLU A 134 21.58 -9.58 -34.57
C GLU A 134 22.89 -8.89 -34.97
N SER A 135 23.55 -8.17 -34.05
CA SER A 135 24.83 -7.53 -34.28
C SER A 135 25.94 -8.53 -34.60
N LEU A 136 25.94 -9.71 -33.97
CA LEU A 136 26.90 -10.77 -34.26
C LEU A 136 26.70 -11.32 -35.69
N ILE A 137 25.45 -11.53 -36.11
CA ILE A 137 25.12 -11.94 -37.49
C ILE A 137 25.54 -10.87 -38.49
N ALA A 138 25.31 -9.59 -38.17
CA ALA A 138 25.75 -8.48 -38.99
C ALA A 138 27.28 -8.46 -39.14
N LEU A 139 28.03 -8.65 -38.04
CA LEU A 139 29.48 -8.74 -38.06
C LEU A 139 29.97 -9.88 -38.96
N ARG A 140 29.38 -11.08 -38.83
CA ARG A 140 29.71 -12.23 -39.70
C ARG A 140 29.42 -11.92 -41.17
N THR A 141 28.28 -11.30 -41.45
CA THR A 141 27.88 -10.93 -42.81
C THR A 141 28.86 -9.94 -43.42
N ALA A 142 29.26 -8.93 -42.65
CA ALA A 142 30.25 -7.95 -43.08
C ALA A 142 31.64 -8.58 -43.28
N TYR A 143 32.06 -9.49 -42.41
CA TYR A 143 33.33 -10.21 -42.56
C TYR A 143 33.37 -11.03 -43.86
N VAL A 144 32.30 -11.76 -44.18
CA VAL A 144 32.16 -12.50 -45.44
C VAL A 144 32.08 -11.55 -46.65
N ALA A 145 31.46 -10.39 -46.50
CA ALA A 145 31.39 -9.39 -47.57
C ALA A 145 32.77 -8.81 -47.91
N ILE A 146 33.62 -8.56 -46.90
CA ILE A 146 35.02 -8.15 -47.11
C ILE A 146 35.77 -9.21 -47.90
N ASP A 147 35.69 -10.47 -47.47
CA ASP A 147 36.38 -11.58 -48.14
C ASP A 147 35.98 -11.70 -49.63
N LYS A 148 34.67 -11.65 -49.90
CA LYS A 148 34.14 -11.63 -51.27
C LYS A 148 34.60 -10.42 -52.08
N ALA A 149 34.66 -9.24 -51.47
CA ALA A 149 35.09 -8.03 -52.15
C ALA A 149 36.57 -8.11 -52.52
N VAL A 150 37.41 -8.68 -51.64
CA VAL A 150 38.84 -8.91 -51.92
C VAL A 150 39.01 -9.96 -53.02
N ASP A 151 38.30 -11.09 -52.95
CA ASP A 151 38.37 -12.13 -53.99
C ASP A 151 37.96 -11.61 -55.37
N LEU A 152 36.91 -10.79 -55.44
CA LEU A 152 36.45 -10.14 -56.67
C LEU A 152 37.49 -9.16 -57.21
N ASP A 153 38.12 -8.37 -56.34
CA ASP A 153 39.17 -7.44 -56.73
C ASP A 153 40.41 -8.20 -57.26
N GLU A 154 40.82 -9.28 -56.58
CA GLU A 154 41.92 -10.14 -57.02
C GLU A 154 41.64 -10.83 -58.36
N GLN A 155 40.43 -11.38 -58.56
CA GLN A 155 40.03 -12.00 -59.84
C GLN A 155 40.03 -10.97 -60.96
N THR A 156 39.41 -9.82 -60.71
CA THR A 156 39.36 -8.72 -61.67
C THR A 156 40.77 -8.20 -62.02
N ALA A 157 41.68 -8.15 -61.05
CA ALA A 157 43.08 -7.77 -61.27
C ALA A 157 43.84 -8.82 -62.09
N ARG A 158 43.57 -10.12 -61.91
CA ARG A 158 44.15 -11.21 -62.73
C ARG A 158 43.64 -11.14 -64.17
N ASP A 159 42.33 -10.98 -64.36
CA ASP A 159 41.69 -10.85 -65.67
C ASP A 159 42.14 -9.58 -66.40
N ARG A 160 42.39 -8.48 -65.68
CA ARG A 160 42.96 -7.24 -66.23
C ARG A 160 44.44 -7.32 -66.56
N LYS A 161 45.21 -8.18 -65.88
CA LYS A 161 46.62 -8.42 -66.22
C LYS A 161 46.77 -9.00 -67.64
N GLU A 162 45.72 -9.61 -68.17
CA GLU A 162 45.60 -10.01 -69.58
C GLU A 162 45.16 -8.87 -70.53
N TRP A 163 44.64 -7.74 -70.04
CA TRP A 163 43.91 -6.73 -70.83
C TRP A 163 44.48 -5.29 -70.87
N LEU A 164 45.78 -5.12 -70.58
CA LEU A 164 46.56 -3.86 -70.74
C LEU A 164 46.33 -2.72 -69.73
N GLU A 165 47.44 -2.02 -69.47
CA GLU A 165 47.56 -0.55 -69.44
C GLU A 165 46.23 0.20 -69.61
N LEU A 166 45.52 0.49 -68.52
CA LEU A 166 44.57 1.61 -68.43
C LEU A 166 44.14 1.80 -66.97
N GLU A 167 44.19 3.07 -66.59
CA GLU A 167 44.26 3.62 -65.25
C GLU A 167 43.07 3.31 -64.33
N GLY A 168 43.40 3.23 -63.03
CA GLY A 168 42.77 4.09 -62.03
C GLY A 168 41.26 3.98 -61.83
N ALA A 169 40.76 2.81 -61.47
CA ALA A 169 39.50 2.66 -60.76
C ALA A 169 39.52 1.29 -60.04
N PHE A 170 38.79 1.17 -58.93
CA PHE A 170 38.35 -0.09 -58.26
C PHE A 170 38.79 -0.39 -56.81
N THR A 171 39.12 0.61 -55.98
CA THR A 171 39.15 0.41 -54.50
C THR A 171 37.79 0.55 -53.81
N GLU A 172 36.74 1.04 -54.49
CA GLU A 172 35.46 1.40 -53.86
C GLU A 172 34.70 0.23 -53.20
N ASN A 173 34.82 -1.00 -53.70
CA ASN A 173 34.06 -2.14 -53.16
C ASN A 173 34.62 -2.70 -51.84
N VAL A 174 35.96 -2.71 -51.68
CA VAL A 174 36.60 -3.20 -50.45
C VAL A 174 36.46 -2.17 -49.33
N ASP A 175 36.67 -0.88 -49.65
CA ASP A 175 36.54 0.21 -48.68
C ASP A 175 35.11 0.32 -48.13
N ALA A 176 34.10 0.16 -49.00
CA ALA A 176 32.70 0.12 -48.57
C ALA A 176 32.38 -1.08 -47.67
N ALA A 177 32.95 -2.25 -47.95
CA ALA A 177 32.78 -3.44 -47.12
C ALA A 177 33.47 -3.29 -45.75
N ILE A 178 34.65 -2.68 -45.70
CA ILE A 178 35.35 -2.34 -44.44
C ILE A 178 34.51 -1.36 -43.62
N ALA A 179 33.99 -0.30 -44.23
CA ALA A 179 33.15 0.68 -43.54
C ALA A 179 31.88 0.02 -42.95
N ALA A 180 31.21 -0.85 -43.71
CA ALA A 180 30.06 -1.61 -43.21
C ALA A 180 30.44 -2.53 -42.03
N CYS A 181 31.64 -3.11 -42.05
CA CYS A 181 32.14 -3.93 -40.96
C CYS A 181 32.46 -3.11 -39.71
N GLU A 182 32.99 -1.90 -39.85
CA GLU A 182 33.20 -0.98 -38.72
C GLU A 182 31.89 -0.58 -38.05
N VAL A 183 30.83 -0.31 -38.83
CA VAL A 183 29.48 -0.06 -38.29
C VAL A 183 28.98 -1.27 -37.51
N ALA A 184 29.04 -2.48 -38.11
CA ALA A 184 28.61 -3.70 -37.43
C ALA A 184 29.38 -3.97 -36.12
N ARG A 185 30.68 -3.64 -36.09
CA ARG A 185 31.50 -3.74 -34.87
C ARG A 185 31.12 -2.70 -33.82
N ALA A 186 30.85 -1.47 -34.22
CA ALA A 186 30.41 -0.42 -33.30
C ALA A 186 29.09 -0.82 -32.63
N ASP A 187 28.13 -1.33 -33.40
CA ASP A 187 26.86 -1.83 -32.89
C ASP A 187 27.06 -3.00 -31.92
N LEU A 188 27.88 -3.99 -32.30
CA LEU A 188 28.19 -5.12 -31.42
C LEU A 188 28.86 -4.68 -30.12
N THR A 189 29.75 -3.69 -30.18
CA THR A 189 30.45 -3.14 -29.01
C THR A 189 29.47 -2.42 -28.08
N ALA A 190 28.54 -1.63 -28.63
CA ALA A 190 27.52 -0.95 -27.84
C ALA A 190 26.60 -1.94 -27.12
N VAL A 191 26.19 -3.01 -27.80
CA VAL A 191 25.36 -4.05 -27.18
C VAL A 191 26.15 -4.88 -26.17
N ALA A 192 27.41 -5.21 -26.45
CA ALA A 192 28.29 -5.90 -25.50
C ALA A 192 28.49 -5.09 -24.21
N ALA A 193 28.68 -3.77 -24.31
CA ALA A 193 28.75 -2.89 -23.14
C ALA A 193 27.45 -2.92 -22.32
N THR A 194 26.30 -3.03 -22.98
CA THR A 194 25.01 -3.18 -22.29
C THR A 194 24.93 -4.52 -21.54
N LEU A 195 25.43 -5.61 -22.11
CA LEU A 195 25.54 -6.91 -21.42
C LEU A 195 26.46 -6.86 -20.21
N LEU A 196 27.55 -6.08 -20.27
CA LEU A 196 28.43 -5.86 -19.12
C LEU A 196 27.70 -5.12 -17.97
N ILE A 197 26.90 -4.11 -18.29
CA ILE A 197 26.05 -3.40 -17.30
C ILE A 197 25.03 -4.36 -16.67
N LEU A 198 24.56 -5.35 -17.43
CA LEU A 198 23.65 -6.40 -16.94
C LEU A 198 24.36 -7.54 -16.19
N GLU A 199 25.67 -7.41 -15.92
CA GLU A 199 26.50 -8.39 -15.20
C GLU A 199 26.76 -9.69 -15.99
N TYR A 200 26.68 -9.65 -17.33
CA TYR A 200 27.01 -10.78 -18.20
C TYR A 200 28.43 -10.66 -18.77
N GLU A 201 29.43 -10.73 -17.88
CA GLU A 201 30.85 -10.55 -18.22
C GLU A 201 31.34 -11.57 -19.26
N ASP A 202 31.00 -12.86 -19.10
CA ASP A 202 31.41 -13.90 -20.07
C ASP A 202 30.90 -13.60 -21.48
N SER A 203 29.65 -13.13 -21.60
CA SER A 203 29.05 -12.79 -22.88
C SER A 203 29.71 -11.56 -23.48
N TYR A 204 29.99 -10.55 -22.65
CA TYR A 204 30.76 -9.38 -23.08
C TYR A 204 32.12 -9.79 -23.66
N LEU A 205 32.90 -10.59 -22.93
CA LEU A 205 34.24 -11.01 -23.36
C LEU A 205 34.20 -11.81 -24.66
N ALA A 206 33.26 -12.74 -24.79
CA ALA A 206 33.13 -13.55 -26.00
C ALA A 206 32.77 -12.71 -27.24
N LEU A 207 31.85 -11.74 -27.10
CA LEU A 207 31.50 -10.82 -28.19
C LEU A 207 32.66 -9.90 -28.59
N MET A 208 33.39 -9.38 -27.59
CA MET A 208 34.56 -8.52 -27.85
C MET A 208 35.67 -9.29 -28.54
N GLN A 209 35.92 -10.54 -28.17
CA GLN A 209 36.91 -11.39 -28.86
C GLN A 209 36.57 -11.58 -30.35
N ALA A 210 35.31 -11.83 -30.69
CA ALA A 210 34.87 -11.93 -32.08
C ALA A 210 35.02 -10.59 -32.83
N SER A 211 34.65 -9.47 -32.20
CA SER A 211 34.81 -8.12 -32.78
C SER A 211 36.27 -7.78 -33.04
N GLU A 212 37.15 -8.02 -32.06
CA GLU A 212 38.59 -7.74 -32.14
C GLU A 212 39.30 -8.67 -33.12
N TYR A 213 38.83 -9.91 -33.25
CA TYR A 213 39.35 -10.81 -34.27
C TYR A 213 39.15 -10.22 -35.66
N VAL A 214 37.91 -9.85 -35.97
CA VAL A 214 37.52 -9.27 -37.26
C VAL A 214 38.33 -7.98 -37.50
N ALA A 215 38.45 -7.10 -36.50
CA ALA A 215 39.29 -5.90 -36.53
C ALA A 215 40.72 -6.13 -37.04
N ARG A 216 41.35 -7.19 -36.53
CA ARG A 216 42.75 -7.53 -36.83
C ARG A 216 42.95 -7.97 -38.28
N GLN A 217 41.90 -8.49 -38.93
CA GLN A 217 42.00 -9.01 -40.30
C GLN A 217 42.09 -7.92 -41.37
N TYR A 218 41.70 -6.67 -41.06
CA TYR A 218 41.75 -5.54 -42.00
C TYR A 218 42.39 -4.29 -41.38
N GLN A 219 43.20 -4.49 -40.34
CA GLN A 219 43.87 -3.41 -39.61
C GLN A 219 44.81 -2.64 -40.55
N GLY A 220 44.68 -1.31 -40.59
CA GLY A 220 45.45 -0.44 -41.48
C GLY A 220 44.92 -0.30 -42.90
N GLY A 221 43.64 -0.64 -43.14
CA GLY A 221 42.95 -0.39 -44.41
C GLY A 221 43.34 -1.32 -45.56
N THR A 222 44.10 -2.38 -45.27
CA THR A 222 44.44 -3.41 -46.25
C THR A 222 43.77 -4.72 -45.86
N ALA A 223 42.63 -5.01 -46.48
CA ALA A 223 42.01 -6.32 -46.36
C ALA A 223 42.78 -7.33 -47.23
N ARG A 224 42.88 -8.57 -46.75
CA ARG A 224 43.44 -9.70 -47.50
C ARG A 224 42.39 -10.81 -47.55
N SER A 225 42.43 -11.61 -48.62
CA SER A 225 41.58 -12.80 -48.75
C SER A 225 41.76 -13.70 -47.52
N ALA A 226 40.66 -14.12 -46.93
CA ALA A 226 40.66 -14.88 -45.69
C ALA A 226 41.12 -16.31 -45.97
N THR A 227 42.20 -16.71 -45.30
CA THR A 227 42.64 -18.11 -45.38
C THR A 227 41.63 -19.02 -44.68
N PHE A 228 41.63 -20.32 -45.02
CA PHE A 228 40.83 -21.32 -44.31
C PHE A 228 41.07 -21.28 -42.79
N ALA A 229 42.32 -21.07 -42.36
CA ALA A 229 42.65 -20.93 -40.95
C ALA A 229 41.93 -19.73 -40.31
N ASN A 230 41.87 -18.59 -41.00
CA ASN A 230 41.20 -17.39 -40.50
C ASN A 230 39.68 -17.59 -40.39
N ILE A 231 39.08 -18.19 -41.41
CA ILE A 231 37.63 -18.50 -41.43
C ILE A 231 37.28 -19.48 -40.31
N HIS A 232 38.11 -20.51 -40.11
CA HIS A 232 37.91 -21.50 -39.06
C HIS A 232 38.05 -20.88 -37.66
N GLU A 233 39.08 -20.06 -37.42
CA GLU A 233 39.28 -19.37 -36.14
C GLU A 233 38.13 -18.40 -35.85
N PHE A 234 37.70 -17.60 -36.84
CA PHE A 234 36.51 -16.77 -36.69
C PHE A 234 35.26 -17.60 -36.37
N GLY A 235 35.11 -18.76 -37.02
CA GLY A 235 34.02 -19.70 -36.73
C GLY A 235 33.99 -20.15 -35.28
N ILE A 236 35.15 -20.49 -34.70
CA ILE A 236 35.27 -20.85 -33.28
C ILE A 236 34.82 -19.70 -32.38
N LEU A 237 35.34 -18.49 -32.61
CA LEU A 237 35.03 -17.31 -31.80
C LEU A 237 33.56 -16.91 -31.93
N PHE A 238 33.01 -16.96 -33.14
CA PHE A 238 31.60 -16.70 -33.41
C PHE A 238 30.71 -17.69 -32.68
N THR A 239 30.99 -18.99 -32.77
CA THR A 239 30.22 -20.02 -32.06
C THR A 239 30.31 -19.85 -30.54
N ALA A 240 31.50 -19.58 -30.01
CA ALA A 240 31.67 -19.28 -28.58
C ALA A 240 30.85 -18.07 -28.13
N ALA A 241 30.80 -17.01 -28.95
CA ALA A 241 29.98 -15.83 -28.68
C ALA A 241 28.47 -16.16 -28.70
N VAL A 242 27.98 -16.95 -29.66
CA VAL A 242 26.58 -17.42 -29.69
C VAL A 242 26.25 -18.25 -28.45
N ASP A 243 27.12 -19.21 -28.10
CA ASP A 243 26.91 -20.08 -26.94
C ASP A 243 26.92 -19.29 -25.63
N SER A 244 27.74 -18.24 -25.53
CA SER A 244 27.78 -17.34 -24.37
C SER A 244 26.48 -16.58 -24.12
N LEU A 245 25.66 -16.37 -25.17
CA LEU A 245 24.37 -15.65 -25.09
C LEU A 245 23.22 -16.59 -24.75
N ARG A 246 23.39 -17.89 -25.00
CA ARG A 246 22.34 -18.89 -24.81
C ARG A 246 21.94 -19.01 -23.34
N GLY A 247 20.63 -18.98 -23.08
CA GLY A 247 20.07 -19.18 -21.74
C GLY A 247 20.21 -17.99 -20.78
N LYS A 248 20.86 -16.88 -21.18
CA LYS A 248 21.04 -15.71 -20.29
C LYS A 248 19.72 -15.02 -19.92
N TYR A 249 18.67 -15.18 -20.72
CA TYR A 249 17.32 -14.71 -20.39
C TYR A 249 16.67 -15.50 -19.23
N GLU A 250 17.15 -16.72 -18.92
CA GLU A 250 16.64 -17.55 -17.81
C GLU A 250 17.28 -17.17 -16.47
N SER A 251 18.49 -16.61 -16.50
CA SER A 251 19.22 -16.14 -15.31
C SER A 251 18.81 -14.76 -14.81
N ALA A 252 17.98 -14.03 -15.56
CA ALA A 252 17.47 -12.70 -15.22
C ALA A 252 16.25 -12.74 -14.28
#